data_AF-A0A060YPG5-F1
#
_entry.id   AF-A0A060YPG5-F1
#
_cell.length_a   1.000
_cell.length_b   1.000
_cell.length_c   1.000
_cell.angle_alpha   90.00
_cell.angle_beta   90.00
_cell.angle_gamma   90.00
#
_symmetry.space_group_name_H-M   'P 1'
#
loop_
_entity.id
_entity.type
_entity.pdbx_description
1 polymer ?
#
loop_
_entity_poly.entity_id
_entity_poly.type
_entity_poly.pdbx_seq_one_letter_code
_entity_poly.pdbx_strand_id
1 'polypeptide(L)'
;MIVVPSAVASQSEASGVGLEQCIVGLPACVTIMTRDKAGGPCRSGNAILSAEVCTPDGSVADGEILDYKNGTYDFVYTVNKEGEFSLALRLYDQHIKGSPFRLRVTRSPDPEVMRDRERSHRAPGQQHN
;
A
#
# COMPACT_ATOMS: atom_id res chain seq x y z
N MET A 1 -29.36 -7.57 7.08
CA MET A 1 -28.22 -8.37 7.58
C MET A 1 -27.05 -7.39 7.74
N ILE A 2 -26.67 -7.05 8.97
CA ILE A 2 -25.56 -6.12 9.20
C ILE A 2 -24.29 -6.95 9.05
N VAL A 3 -23.62 -6.83 7.91
CA VAL A 3 -22.28 -7.39 7.72
C VAL A 3 -21.35 -6.59 8.62
N VAL A 4 -21.09 -7.11 9.82
CA VAL A 4 -20.06 -6.55 10.68
C VAL A 4 -18.74 -6.68 9.93
N PRO A 5 -18.02 -5.57 9.71
CA PRO A 5 -16.70 -5.67 9.13
C PRO A 5 -15.78 -6.38 10.12
N SER A 6 -15.35 -7.61 9.81
CA SER A 6 -14.35 -8.28 10.65
C SER A 6 -13.03 -7.52 10.65
N ALA A 7 -12.73 -6.76 9.59
CA ALA A 7 -11.50 -6.02 9.45
C ALA A 7 -11.47 -4.77 10.35
N VAL A 8 -10.39 -4.62 11.12
CA VAL A 8 -10.16 -3.56 12.09
C VAL A 8 -9.06 -2.64 11.58
N ALA A 9 -9.35 -1.35 11.44
CA ALA A 9 -8.41 -0.37 10.89
C ALA A 9 -7.11 -0.30 11.69
N SER A 10 -7.22 -0.20 13.02
CA SER A 10 -6.08 -0.14 13.94
C SER A 10 -5.20 -1.39 13.94
N GLN A 11 -5.69 -2.53 13.45
CA GLN A 11 -4.91 -3.76 13.29
C GLN A 11 -4.39 -3.92 11.85
N SER A 12 -5.01 -3.23 10.89
CA SER A 12 -4.63 -3.31 9.49
C SER A 12 -3.35 -2.53 9.25
N GLU A 13 -2.51 -3.08 8.38
CA GLU A 13 -1.17 -2.57 8.10
C GLU A 13 -0.98 -2.48 6.59
N ALA A 14 -0.27 -1.45 6.15
CA ALA A 14 0.13 -1.31 4.76
C ALA A 14 1.64 -1.54 4.65
N SER A 15 2.06 -2.22 3.59
CA SER A 15 3.45 -2.50 3.28
C SER A 15 3.68 -2.38 1.78
N GLY A 16 4.89 -1.99 1.39
CA GLY A 16 5.23 -1.76 -0.01
C GLY A 16 6.17 -0.57 -0.15
N VAL A 17 7.02 -0.62 -1.18
CA VAL A 17 7.94 0.49 -1.48
C VAL A 17 7.19 1.80 -1.68
N GLY A 18 5.97 1.72 -2.21
CA GLY A 18 5.08 2.84 -2.45
C GLY A 18 4.57 3.57 -1.21
N LEU A 19 4.86 3.13 0.02
CA LEU A 19 4.48 3.82 1.25
C LEU A 19 5.53 4.79 1.78
N GLU A 20 6.79 4.61 1.38
CA GLU A 20 7.92 5.40 1.88
C GLU A 20 8.67 6.10 0.74
N GLN A 21 8.88 5.42 -0.40
CA GLN A 21 9.66 5.93 -1.52
C GLN A 21 8.99 5.66 -2.86
N CYS A 22 8.86 6.72 -3.66
CA CYS A 22 8.26 6.63 -4.99
C CYS A 22 9.10 7.36 -6.02
N ILE A 23 8.89 6.99 -7.27
CA ILE A 23 9.60 7.56 -8.40
C ILE A 23 8.61 8.25 -9.33
N VAL A 24 8.97 9.45 -9.78
CA VAL A 24 8.17 10.20 -10.75
C VAL A 24 8.02 9.41 -12.05
N GLY A 25 6.78 9.23 -12.51
CA GLY A 25 6.44 8.52 -13.74
C GLY A 25 6.43 7.00 -13.62
N LEU A 26 6.66 6.44 -12.42
CA LEU A 26 6.60 5.00 -12.17
C LEU A 26 5.38 4.66 -11.30
N PRO A 27 4.64 3.59 -11.64
CA PRO A 27 3.55 3.11 -10.82
C PRO A 27 4.11 2.55 -9.51
N ALA A 28 3.65 3.11 -8.39
CA ALA A 28 3.94 2.63 -7.06
C ALA A 28 2.84 1.69 -6.61
N CYS A 29 3.21 0.49 -6.17
CA CYS A 29 2.30 -0.46 -5.55
C CYS A 29 2.43 -0.45 -4.03
N VAL A 30 1.30 -0.54 -3.36
CA VAL A 30 1.17 -0.59 -1.92
C VAL A 30 0.23 -1.72 -1.57
N THR A 31 0.69 -2.69 -0.80
CA THR A 31 -0.10 -3.82 -0.35
C THR A 31 -0.65 -3.55 1.05
N ILE A 32 -1.95 -3.44 1.18
CA ILE A 32 -2.66 -3.25 2.43
C ILE A 32 -3.24 -4.59 2.87
N MET A 33 -2.78 -5.06 4.02
CA MET A 33 -3.28 -6.29 4.64
C MET A 33 -4.21 -5.94 5.78
N THR A 34 -5.49 -6.25 5.59
CA THR A 34 -6.50 -6.04 6.63
C THR A 34 -6.48 -7.15 7.66
N ARG A 35 -6.52 -6.77 8.93
CA ARG A 35 -6.53 -7.72 10.05
C ARG A 35 -7.84 -7.69 10.81
N ASP A 36 -8.25 -8.85 11.32
CA ASP A 36 -9.42 -8.95 12.18
C ASP A 36 -9.10 -8.57 13.64
N LYS A 37 -10.11 -8.58 14.51
CA LYS A 37 -9.94 -8.25 15.94
C LYS A 37 -8.92 -9.16 16.66
N ALA A 38 -8.75 -10.40 16.21
CA ALA A 38 -7.76 -11.35 16.72
C ALA A 38 -6.36 -11.13 16.12
N GLY A 39 -6.17 -10.17 15.21
CA GLY A 39 -4.90 -9.91 14.53
C GLY A 39 -4.60 -10.88 13.37
N GLY A 40 -5.56 -11.75 13.02
CA GLY A 40 -5.46 -12.62 11.86
C GLY A 40 -5.77 -11.88 10.56
N PRO A 41 -5.36 -12.41 9.39
CA PRO A 41 -5.74 -11.86 8.10
C PRO A 41 -7.24 -12.08 7.85
N CYS A 42 -7.93 -11.04 7.41
CA CYS A 42 -9.35 -11.11 7.11
C CYS A 42 -9.63 -11.94 5.84
N ARG A 43 -10.16 -13.15 5.95
CA ARG A 43 -10.53 -13.96 4.77
C ARG A 43 -11.81 -13.49 4.06
N SER A 44 -12.43 -12.42 4.53
CA SER A 44 -13.63 -11.83 3.93
C SER A 44 -13.26 -10.58 3.16
N GLY A 45 -13.23 -10.70 1.83
CA GLY A 45 -13.07 -9.57 0.92
C GLY A 45 -14.32 -8.72 0.83
N ASN A 46 -14.45 -7.70 1.68
CA ASN A 46 -15.50 -6.67 1.63
C ASN A 46 -15.07 -5.39 2.39
N ALA A 47 -13.77 -5.19 2.56
CA ALA A 47 -13.27 -4.08 3.33
C ALA A 47 -13.32 -2.79 2.51
N ILE A 48 -13.94 -1.75 3.08
CA ILE A 48 -14.00 -0.43 2.44
C ILE A 48 -12.68 0.25 2.75
N LEU A 49 -11.75 0.17 1.81
CA LEU A 49 -10.47 0.86 1.89
C LEU A 49 -10.51 2.14 1.05
N SER A 50 -9.99 3.22 1.61
CA SER A 50 -9.83 4.51 0.93
C SER A 50 -8.37 4.94 1.06
N ALA A 51 -7.78 5.27 -0.08
CA ALA A 51 -6.41 5.73 -0.19
C ALA A 51 -6.41 7.12 -0.81
N GLU A 52 -5.96 8.12 -0.05
CA GLU A 52 -5.85 9.49 -0.52
C GLU A 52 -4.40 9.93 -0.41
N VAL A 53 -3.79 10.24 -1.55
CA VAL A 53 -2.43 10.78 -1.62
C VAL A 53 -2.53 12.30 -1.66
N CYS A 54 -2.36 12.95 -0.51
CA CYS A 54 -2.36 14.40 -0.40
C CYS A 54 -0.95 14.95 -0.59
N THR A 55 -0.79 15.86 -1.54
CA THR A 55 0.40 16.71 -1.63
C THR A 55 0.36 17.79 -0.54
N PRO A 56 1.53 18.30 -0.11
CA PRO A 56 1.62 19.49 0.73
C PRO A 56 1.08 20.75 0.03
N ASP A 57 0.96 20.69 -1.29
CA ASP A 57 0.36 21.74 -2.13
C ASP A 57 -1.18 21.66 -2.17
N GLY A 58 -1.79 20.64 -1.56
CA GLY A 58 -3.24 20.43 -1.52
C GLY A 58 -3.83 19.70 -2.74
N SER A 59 -3.01 19.30 -3.70
CA SER A 59 -3.39 18.39 -4.80
C SER A 59 -3.52 16.93 -4.31
N VAL A 60 -4.43 16.17 -4.91
CA VAL A 60 -4.60 14.73 -4.65
C VAL A 60 -4.11 13.94 -5.87
N ALA A 61 -3.31 12.89 -5.66
CA ALA A 61 -2.88 12.01 -6.75
C ALA A 61 -3.93 10.93 -7.03
N ASP A 62 -4.09 10.57 -8.30
CA ASP A 62 -4.94 9.48 -8.74
C ASP A 62 -4.28 8.11 -8.45
N GLY A 63 -5.13 7.13 -8.14
CA GLY A 63 -4.71 5.77 -7.90
C GLY A 63 -5.89 4.80 -7.93
N GLU A 64 -5.58 3.53 -8.07
CA GLU A 64 -6.54 2.44 -8.15
C GLU A 64 -6.30 1.45 -7.01
N ILE A 65 -7.38 1.01 -6.36
CA ILE A 65 -7.33 -0.03 -5.33
C ILE A 65 -7.88 -1.34 -5.93
N LEU A 66 -7.04 -2.37 -5.93
CA LEU A 66 -7.37 -3.74 -6.31
C LEU A 66 -7.67 -4.55 -5.03
N ASP A 67 -8.90 -5.00 -4.90
CA ASP A 67 -9.30 -5.96 -3.85
C ASP A 67 -9.09 -7.40 -4.34
N TYR A 68 -8.27 -8.18 -3.64
CA TYR A 68 -8.06 -9.61 -3.95
C TYR A 68 -9.09 -10.53 -3.31
N LYS A 69 -10.13 -9.96 -2.70
CA LYS A 69 -11.18 -10.66 -1.95
C LYS A 69 -10.68 -11.57 -0.81
N ASN A 70 -9.42 -11.45 -0.40
CA ASN A 70 -8.78 -12.32 0.58
C ASN A 70 -8.33 -11.57 1.85
N GLY A 71 -8.71 -10.29 1.98
CA GLY A 71 -8.24 -9.37 3.02
C GLY A 71 -7.02 -8.55 2.64
N THR A 72 -6.42 -8.85 1.49
CA THR A 72 -5.32 -8.09 0.89
C THR A 72 -5.86 -7.18 -0.20
N TYR A 73 -5.37 -5.94 -0.20
CA TYR A 73 -5.70 -4.90 -1.15
C TYR A 73 -4.39 -4.37 -1.74
N ASP A 74 -4.30 -4.17 -3.04
CA ASP A 74 -3.18 -3.44 -3.63
C ASP A 74 -3.66 -2.07 -4.08
N PHE A 75 -3.00 -1.02 -3.62
CA PHE A 75 -3.18 0.33 -4.12
C PHE A 75 -2.04 0.65 -5.09
N VAL A 76 -2.40 0.91 -6.34
CA VAL A 76 -1.47 1.27 -7.40
C VAL A 76 -1.72 2.71 -7.82
N TYR A 77 -0.71 3.56 -7.68
CA TYR A 77 -0.83 4.98 -8.01
C TYR A 77 0.41 5.47 -8.75
N THR A 78 0.25 6.51 -9.58
CA THR A 78 1.36 7.06 -10.37
C THR A 78 1.48 8.55 -10.12
N VAL A 79 2.66 8.98 -9.68
CA VAL A 79 2.95 10.39 -9.37
C VAL A 79 3.80 11.00 -10.47
N ASN A 80 3.37 12.15 -10.99
CA ASN A 80 4.08 12.87 -12.05
C ASN A 80 4.90 14.07 -11.55
N LYS A 81 4.91 14.29 -10.22
CA LYS A 81 5.69 15.35 -9.57
C LYS A 81 6.55 14.77 -8.46
N GLU A 82 7.78 15.27 -8.33
CA GLU A 82 8.64 15.00 -7.18
C GLU A 82 8.25 15.87 -5.99
N GLY A 83 8.48 15.39 -4.78
CA GLY A 83 8.10 16.06 -3.54
C GLY A 83 7.88 15.12 -2.37
N GLU A 84 7.55 15.69 -1.22
CA GLU A 84 7.03 14.93 -0.07
C GLU A 84 5.51 14.85 -0.20
N PHE A 85 4.91 13.69 0.01
CA PHE A 85 3.48 13.45 -0.13
C PHE A 85 3.00 12.70 1.13
N SER A 86 1.70 12.79 1.41
CA SER A 86 1.07 12.13 2.56
C SER A 86 0.01 11.17 2.08
N LEU A 87 0.21 9.85 2.26
CA LEU A 87 -0.79 8.84 1.95
C LEU A 87 -1.64 8.58 3.19
N ALA A 88 -2.89 9.05 3.14
CA ALA A 88 -3.91 8.73 4.12
C ALA A 88 -4.61 7.43 3.69
N LEU A 89 -4.27 6.34 4.37
CA LEU A 89 -5.01 5.09 4.26
C LEU A 89 -6.07 5.02 5.36
N ARG A 90 -7.33 4.88 4.94
CA ARG A 90 -8.49 4.75 5.80
C ARG A 90 -9.20 3.43 5.49
N LEU A 91 -9.55 2.70 6.53
CA LEU A 91 -10.38 1.51 6.46
C LEU A 91 -11.68 1.81 7.21
N TYR A 92 -12.83 1.73 6.52
CA TYR A 92 -14.14 2.13 7.04
C TYR A 92 -14.14 3.53 7.64
N ASP A 93 -13.60 4.52 6.91
CA ASP A 93 -13.46 5.91 7.35
C ASP A 93 -12.46 6.12 8.52
N GLN A 94 -11.75 5.07 8.94
CA GLN A 94 -10.84 5.11 10.08
C GLN A 94 -9.38 4.91 9.66
N HIS A 95 -8.47 5.72 10.19
CA HIS A 95 -7.05 5.61 9.88
C HIS A 95 -6.49 4.24 10.32
N ILE A 96 -5.76 3.60 9.40
CA ILE A 96 -5.06 2.35 9.71
C ILE A 96 -3.81 2.62 10.54
N LYS A 97 -3.20 1.56 11.07
CA LYS A 97 -1.94 1.66 11.79
C LYS A 97 -0.84 2.21 10.88
N GLY A 98 -0.22 3.32 11.30
CA GLY A 98 0.83 4.01 10.54
C GLY A 98 0.34 5.11 9.59
N SER A 99 -0.99 5.23 9.40
CA SER A 99 -1.58 6.33 8.63
C SER A 99 -1.63 7.63 9.46
N PRO A 100 -1.35 8.80 8.87
CA PRO A 100 -0.92 9.02 7.49
C PRO A 100 0.56 8.65 7.27
N PHE A 101 0.85 8.01 6.13
CA PHE A 101 2.20 7.64 5.73
C PHE A 101 2.88 8.78 4.98
N ARG A 102 4.16 9.02 5.26
CA ARG A 102 4.94 10.06 4.59
C ARG A 102 5.76 9.45 3.47
N LEU A 103 5.41 9.80 2.25
CA LEU A 103 6.00 9.26 1.03
C LEU A 103 6.96 10.30 0.48
N ARG A 104 8.15 9.87 0.09
CA ARG A 104 9.11 10.73 -0.59
C ARG A 104 9.16 10.34 -2.06
N VAL A 105 8.62 11.20 -2.91
CA VAL A 105 8.68 11.04 -4.35
C VAL A 105 9.92 11.73 -4.86
N THR A 106 10.85 10.94 -5.39
CA THR A 106 12.06 11.45 -6.04
C THR A 106 11.95 11.25 -7.54
N ARG A 107 12.48 12.19 -8.33
CA ARG A 107 12.85 11.90 -9.72
C ARG A 107 13.91 10.80 -9.69
N SER A 108 13.72 9.71 -10.42
CA SER A 108 14.79 8.71 -10.54
C SER A 108 16.00 9.34 -11.23
N PRO A 109 17.21 9.07 -10.74
CA PRO A 109 18.37 9.02 -11.59
C PRO A 109 18.28 7.70 -12.37
N ASP A 110 17.87 7.78 -13.63
CA ASP A 110 18.06 6.75 -14.67
C ASP A 110 17.30 5.41 -14.51
N PRO A 111 16.59 4.93 -15.55
CA PRO A 111 15.75 3.72 -15.52
C PRO A 111 16.52 2.38 -15.40
N GLU A 112 17.84 2.41 -15.18
CA GLU A 112 18.70 1.22 -15.19
C GLU A 112 18.83 0.53 -13.81
N VAL A 113 18.54 1.23 -12.71
CA VAL A 113 18.75 0.71 -11.33
C VAL A 113 17.64 -0.24 -10.85
N MET A 114 16.46 -0.24 -11.49
CA MET A 114 15.34 -1.11 -11.06
C MET A 114 15.51 -2.58 -11.44
N ARG A 115 16.49 -2.94 -12.30
CA ARG A 115 16.68 -4.32 -12.75
C ARG A 115 17.33 -5.27 -11.73
N ASP A 116 17.67 -4.79 -10.53
CA ASP A 116 18.45 -5.58 -9.56
C ASP A 116 17.66 -6.09 -8.33
N ARG A 117 16.48 -5.53 -7.98
CA ARG A 117 15.75 -5.95 -6.76
C ARG A 117 14.80 -7.13 -6.92
N GLU A 118 14.34 -7.46 -8.12
CA GLU A 118 13.48 -8.63 -8.34
C GLU A 118 14.25 -9.97 -8.27
N ARG A 119 15.58 -9.93 -8.26
CA ARG A 119 16.42 -11.13 -8.22
C ARG A 119 16.71 -11.67 -6.81
N SER A 120 16.11 -11.09 -5.76
CA SER A 120 16.35 -11.49 -4.36
C SER A 120 15.12 -12.11 -3.64
N HIS A 121 13.94 -12.14 -4.26
CA HIS A 121 12.76 -12.81 -3.67
C HIS A 121 12.61 -14.29 -4.07
N ARG A 122 13.56 -14.87 -4.80
CA ARG A 122 13.64 -16.33 -4.93
C ARG A 122 14.29 -16.89 -3.67
N ALA A 123 13.45 -17.45 -2.80
CA ALA A 123 13.85 -18.12 -1.57
C ALA A 123 15.12 -18.99 -1.74
N PRO A 124 16.16 -18.82 -0.90
CA PRO A 124 17.20 -19.81 -0.76
C PRO A 124 16.67 -20.95 0.12
N GLY A 125 16.63 -22.17 -0.42
CA GLY A 125 16.62 -23.39 0.41
C GLY A 125 15.51 -24.39 0.11
N GLN A 126 15.78 -25.30 -0.82
CA GLN A 126 15.56 -26.71 -0.53
C GLN A 126 16.81 -27.48 -0.96
N GLN A 127 17.63 -27.82 0.02
CA GLN A 127 18.72 -28.78 -0.10
C GLN A 127 18.56 -29.79 1.05
N HIS A 128 17.89 -30.90 0.75
CA HIS A 128 17.84 -32.15 1.55
C HIS A 128 17.00 -33.14 0.71
N ASN A 129 17.35 -34.38 0.40
CA ASN A 129 18.40 -35.33 0.76
C ASN A 129 18.53 -36.32 -0.42
#